data_AF-A0A158A9X4-F1
#
_entry.id   AF-A0A158A9X4-F1
#
_cell.length_a   1.000
_cell.length_b   1.000
_cell.length_c   1.000
_cell.angle_alpha   90.00
_cell.angle_beta   90.00
_cell.angle_gamma   90.00
#
_symmetry.space_group_name_H-M   'P 1'
#
loop_
_entity.id
_entity.type
_entity.pdbx_description
1 polymer ?
#
loop_
_entity_poly.entity_id
_entity_poly.type
_entity_poly.pdbx_seq_one_letter_code
_entity_poly.pdbx_strand_id
1 'polypeptide(L)' 'MQRTVHGFILPTPEENEAINRGIAMDPDTWELSDEEFARMKPYAEFMREHHPDLIESSKA' A
#
# COMPACT_ATOMS: atom_id res chain seq x y z
N MET A 1 -14.05 20.25 -3.31
CA MET A 1 -14.01 20.68 -1.89
C MET A 1 -13.25 19.62 -1.10
N GLN A 2 -12.35 20.05 -0.22
CA GLN A 2 -11.51 19.15 0.56
C GLN A 2 -12.33 18.47 1.67
N ARG A 3 -12.12 17.18 1.92
CA ARG A 3 -12.90 16.37 2.87
C ARG A 3 -12.01 15.88 4.01
N THR A 4 -12.57 15.71 5.21
CA THR A 4 -11.85 15.13 6.35
C THR A 4 -12.50 13.82 6.80
N VAL A 5 -11.71 12.78 7.05
CA VAL A 5 -12.15 11.47 7.56
C VAL A 5 -11.26 11.07 8.73
N HIS A 6 -11.82 10.93 9.94
CA HIS A 6 -11.06 10.61 11.16
C HIS A 6 -9.84 11.52 11.41
N GLY A 7 -9.95 12.82 11.09
CA GLY A 7 -8.83 13.77 11.19
C GLY A 7 -7.86 13.75 10.00
N PHE A 8 -8.00 12.80 9.07
CA PHE A 8 -7.25 12.77 7.82
C PHE A 8 -7.89 13.68 6.76
N ILE A 9 -7.10 14.57 6.16
CA ILE A 9 -7.53 15.42 5.05
C ILE A 9 -7.35 14.61 3.76
N LEU A 10 -8.47 14.27 3.11
CA LEU A 10 -8.45 13.61 1.82
C LEU A 10 -8.01 14.59 0.72
N PRO A 11 -7.19 14.15 -0.25
CA PRO A 11 -6.85 14.97 -1.39
C PRO A 11 -8.09 15.38 -2.19
N THR A 12 -8.07 16.59 -2.74
CA THR A 12 -9.05 17.01 -3.76
C THR A 12 -8.87 16.18 -5.04
N PRO A 13 -9.82 16.21 -5.99
CA PRO A 13 -9.63 15.58 -7.30
C PRO A 13 -8.36 16.06 -8.02
N GLU A 14 -8.06 17.36 -7.98
CA GLU A 14 -6.88 17.95 -8.60
C GLU A 14 -5.58 17.49 -7.91
N GLU A 15 -5.60 17.39 -6.58
CA GLU A 15 -4.48 16.85 -5.80
C GLU A 15 -4.26 15.35 -6.11
N ASN A 16 -5.34 14.55 -6.20
CA ASN A 16 -5.25 13.14 -6.60
C ASN A 16 -4.66 12.98 -8.01
N GLU A 17 -5.09 13.80 -8.97
CA GLU A 17 -4.53 13.77 -10.32
C GLU A 17 -3.05 14.14 -10.33
N ALA A 18 -2.63 15.12 -9.51
CA ALA A 18 -1.22 15.48 -9.38
C ALA A 18 -0.38 14.35 -8.78
N ILE A 19 -0.90 13.66 -7.76
CA ILE A 19 -0.28 12.48 -7.16
C ILE A 19 -0.14 11.36 -8.18
N ASN A 20 -1.21 11.04 -8.92
CA ASN A 20 -1.19 9.99 -9.95
C ASN A 20 -0.20 10.29 -11.07
N ARG A 21 -0.07 11.56 -11.48
CA ARG A 21 0.97 11.96 -12.46
C ARG A 21 2.38 11.76 -11.90
N GLY A 22 2.60 12.06 -10.62
CA GLY A 22 3.88 11.84 -9.96
C GLY A 22 4.27 10.36 -9.94
N ILE A 23 3.34 9.49 -9.51
CA ILE A 23 3.52 8.03 -9.49
C ILE A 23 3.84 7.51 -10.90
N ALA A 24 3.08 7.92 -11.92
CA ALA A 24 3.30 7.49 -13.30
C ALA A 24 4.62 7.99 -13.91
N MET A 25 5.21 9.06 -13.37
CA MET A 25 6.50 9.59 -13.83
C MET A 25 7.69 8.94 -13.14
N ASP A 26 7.48 8.20 -12.05
CA ASP A 26 8.55 7.60 -11.28
C ASP A 26 9.06 6.31 -11.97
N PRO A 27 10.32 6.27 -12.45
CA PRO A 27 10.84 5.12 -13.19
C PRO A 27 10.93 3.83 -12.37
N ASP A 28 10.95 3.93 -11.04
CA ASP A 28 11.03 2.78 -10.15
C ASP A 28 9.66 2.29 -9.65
N THR A 29 8.58 3.01 -9.99
CA THR A 29 7.23 2.59 -9.66
C THR A 29 6.88 1.32 -10.43
N TRP A 30 6.53 0.27 -9.68
CA TRP A 30 6.04 -0.99 -10.20
C TRP A 30 4.57 -1.18 -9.85
N GLU A 31 3.70 -1.07 -10.86
CA GLU A 31 2.27 -1.36 -10.74
C GLU A 31 2.03 -2.84 -11.00
N LEU A 32 1.54 -3.57 -9.98
CA LEU A 32 1.30 -5.00 -10.08
C LEU A 32 0.11 -5.29 -11.02
N SER A 33 0.33 -6.18 -11.98
CA SER A 33 -0.77 -6.76 -12.76
C SER A 33 -1.60 -7.74 -11.92
N ASP A 34 -2.84 -7.98 -12.33
CA ASP A 34 -3.72 -8.97 -11.68
C ASP A 34 -3.09 -10.38 -11.64
N GLU A 35 -2.37 -10.76 -12.70
CA GLU A 35 -1.67 -12.04 -12.79
C GLU A 35 -0.47 -12.13 -11.83
N GLU A 36 0.24 -11.03 -11.59
CA GLU A 36 1.30 -10.97 -10.59
C GLU A 36 0.73 -11.04 -9.18
N PHE A 37 -0.31 -10.26 -8.91
CA PHE A 37 -0.98 -10.25 -7.62
C PHE A 37 -1.54 -11.63 -7.26
N ALA A 38 -2.15 -12.33 -8.22
CA ALA A 38 -2.68 -13.68 -8.02
C ALA A 38 -1.60 -14.72 -7.67
N ARG A 39 -0.34 -14.47 -8.03
CA ARG A 39 0.80 -15.35 -7.72
C ARG A 39 1.46 -15.04 -6.37
N MET A 40 1.11 -13.94 -5.72
CA MET A 40 1.71 -13.55 -4.44
C MET A 40 1.23 -14.46 -3.30
N LYS A 41 2.10 -14.65 -2.30
CA LYS A 41 1.71 -15.33 -1.05
C LYS A 41 0.86 -14.40 -0.18
N PRO A 42 -0.12 -14.91 0.57
CA PRO A 42 -0.82 -14.12 1.59
C PRO A 42 0.16 -13.52 2.62
N TYR A 43 -0.07 -12.27 3.01
CA TYR A 43 0.80 -11.55 3.95
C TYR A 43 1.08 -12.33 5.24
N ALA A 44 0.03 -12.88 5.86
CA ALA A 44 0.16 -13.62 7.11
C ALA A 44 1.03 -14.89 6.98
N GLU A 45 1.05 -15.52 5.81
CA GLU A 45 1.91 -16.67 5.53
C GLU A 45 3.37 -16.23 5.37
N PHE A 46 3.61 -15.21 4.53
CA PHE A 46 4.94 -14.64 4.32
C PHE A 46 5.59 -14.20 5.64
N MET A 47 4.86 -13.48 6.49
CA MET A 47 5.40 -12.99 7.76
C MET A 47 5.74 -14.10 8.73
N ARG A 48 4.95 -15.18 8.80
CA ARG A 48 5.29 -16.34 9.65
C ARG A 48 6.54 -17.06 9.16
N GLU A 49 6.76 -17.12 7.85
CA GLU A 49 7.91 -17.78 7.24
C GLU A 49 9.20 -16.97 7.41
N HIS A 50 9.14 -15.64 7.22
CA HIS A 50 10.33 -14.80 7.12
C HIS A 50 10.58 -13.88 8.32
N HIS A 51 9.55 -13.54 9.09
CA HIS A 51 9.62 -12.62 10.24
C HIS A 51 8.82 -13.12 11.45
N PRO A 52 9.08 -14.34 11.94
CA PRO A 52 8.32 -14.93 13.05
C PRO A 52 8.43 -14.12 14.35
N ASP A 53 9.56 -13.44 14.56
CA ASP A 53 9.86 -12.58 15.71
C ASP A 53 8.86 -11.41 15.84
N LEU A 54 8.43 -10.82 14.72
CA LEU A 54 7.47 -9.72 14.71
C LEU A 54 6.02 -10.19 14.99
N ILE A 55 5.71 -11.46 14.73
CA ILE A 55 4.40 -12.05 15.01
C ILE A 55 4.30 -12.45 16.50
N GLU A 56 5.37 -13.01 17.07
CA GLU A 56 5.38 -13.49 18.46
C GLU A 56 5.39 -12.35 19.49
N SER A 57 6.08 -11.23 19.21
CA SER A 57 6.09 -10.06 20.09
C SER A 57 4.73 -9.37 20.25
N SER A 58 3.73 -9.68 19.41
CA SER A 58 2.35 -9.20 19.56
C SER A 58 1.56 -9.93 20.68
N LYS A 59 2.11 -10.98 21.28
CA LYS A 59 1.43 -11.79 22.31
C LYS A 59 1.80 -11.47 23.76
N ALA A 60 2.59 -10.42 24.01
CA ALA A 60 2.97 -9.98 25.36
C ALA A 60 2.00 -8.93 25.94
#